data_AF-A0A6G8F3B9-F1
#
_entry.id   AF-A0A6G8F3B9-F1
#
_cell.length_a   1.000
_cell.length_b   1.000
_cell.length_c   1.000
_cell.angle_alpha   90.00
_cell.angle_beta   90.00
_cell.angle_gamma   90.00
#
_symmetry.space_group_name_H-M   'P 1'
#
loop_
_entity.id
_entity.type
_entity.pdbx_description
1 polymer ?
#
loop_
_entity_poly.entity_id
_entity_poly.type
_entity_poly.pdbx_seq_one_letter_code
_entity_poly.pdbx_strand_id
1 'polypeptide(L)'
;MDIPNKTKENQEFDDIINLLTPKHQRECEFNFAIPQKRFTKKIWAISSVAALFIIVITIAIKSVTPVSAAEVISSAITTLADAESIKVNFEWRGIKTSAEEIYTPDPSGNMINGTLYLLRKNGIVNARIDWHDAEKNSIIFNGKDYIHLVSNHMVNKHSSSFGNELMSLFSHNTLQNELKEKSIQSTDGNIINMKIHKNEITLCGEFQKDNKRLTKASVTAKLPVGQDITMIETKSIETNISIPESIFSEYE
;
A
#
# COMPACT_ATOMS: atom_id res chain seq x y z
N MET A 1 -61.67 50.74 18.67
CA MET A 1 -60.74 49.88 19.44
C MET A 1 -60.23 48.83 18.49
N ASP A 2 -59.08 49.14 17.91
CA ASP A 2 -58.29 48.27 17.05
C ASP A 2 -57.68 47.14 17.86
N ILE A 3 -57.97 45.90 17.46
CA ILE A 3 -57.02 44.79 17.57
C ILE A 3 -57.03 44.12 16.19
N PRO A 4 -56.19 44.56 15.24
CA PRO A 4 -56.14 43.96 13.92
C PRO A 4 -55.26 42.70 13.95
N ASN A 5 -55.77 41.66 13.31
CA ASN A 5 -55.04 41.00 12.22
C ASN A 5 -53.84 40.09 12.54
N LYS A 6 -53.73 39.50 13.74
CA LYS A 6 -52.74 38.41 13.99
C LYS A 6 -52.98 37.15 13.16
N THR A 7 -54.21 36.92 12.70
CA THR A 7 -54.58 35.67 12.00
C THR A 7 -54.19 35.69 10.52
N LYS A 8 -54.20 36.87 9.87
CA LYS A 8 -53.79 36.98 8.45
C LYS A 8 -52.27 36.93 8.28
N GLU A 9 -51.51 37.61 9.15
CA GLU A 9 -50.05 37.55 9.11
C GLU A 9 -49.52 36.13 9.30
N ASN A 10 -50.15 35.33 10.16
CA ASN A 10 -49.78 33.92 10.35
C ASN A 10 -50.13 33.04 9.14
N GLN A 11 -51.23 33.32 8.44
CA GLN A 11 -51.58 32.60 7.21
C GLN A 11 -50.63 32.95 6.05
N GLU A 12 -50.25 34.23 5.92
CA GLU A 12 -49.25 34.66 4.94
C GLU A 12 -47.87 34.09 5.27
N PHE A 13 -47.52 33.95 6.56
CA PHE A 13 -46.30 33.27 6.98
C PHE A 13 -46.31 31.78 6.66
N ASP A 14 -47.41 31.07 6.93
CA ASP A 14 -47.54 29.64 6.62
C ASP A 14 -47.56 29.38 5.11
N ASP A 15 -48.12 30.30 4.31
CA ASP A 15 -48.08 30.23 2.85
C ASP A 15 -46.68 30.52 2.30
N ILE A 16 -45.94 31.48 2.87
CA ILE A 16 -44.53 31.72 2.52
C ILE A 16 -43.66 30.52 2.92
N ILE A 17 -43.90 29.91 4.09
CA ILE A 17 -43.21 28.70 4.52
C ILE A 17 -43.53 27.55 3.56
N ASN A 18 -44.77 27.36 3.14
CA ASN A 18 -45.14 26.33 2.16
C ASN A 18 -44.62 26.60 0.75
N LEU A 19 -44.38 27.87 0.38
CA LEU A 19 -43.77 28.26 -0.89
C LEU A 19 -42.24 28.05 -0.89
N LEU A 20 -41.60 28.26 0.26
CA LEU A 20 -40.16 28.08 0.46
C LEU A 20 -39.78 26.64 0.85
N THR A 21 -40.75 25.83 1.27
CA THR A 21 -40.55 24.41 1.54
C THR A 21 -40.56 23.67 0.20
N PRO A 22 -39.43 23.07 -0.23
CA PRO A 22 -39.36 22.41 -1.53
C PRO A 22 -40.29 21.20 -1.56
N LYS A 23 -41.39 21.31 -2.34
CA LYS A 23 -42.40 20.24 -2.53
C LYS A 23 -41.90 19.01 -3.28
N HIS A 24 -40.66 19.03 -3.74
CA HIS A 24 -39.96 17.85 -4.20
C HIS A 24 -38.72 17.73 -3.33
N GLN A 25 -38.73 16.76 -2.41
CA GLN A 25 -37.49 16.08 -2.10
C GLN A 25 -37.01 15.53 -3.44
N ARG A 26 -36.11 16.28 -4.09
CA ARG A 26 -35.14 15.62 -4.94
C ARG A 26 -34.54 14.58 -4.02
N GLU A 27 -34.62 13.32 -4.41
CA GLU A 27 -33.65 12.33 -3.96
C GLU A 27 -32.30 12.91 -4.39
N CYS A 28 -31.76 13.78 -3.53
CA CYS A 28 -30.36 14.10 -3.55
C CYS A 28 -29.72 12.78 -3.17
N GLU A 29 -29.39 11.97 -4.18
CA GLU A 29 -28.25 11.07 -4.17
C GLU A 29 -26.93 11.88 -4.02
N PHE A 30 -26.94 12.96 -3.24
CA PHE A 30 -25.79 13.33 -2.45
C PHE A 30 -25.73 12.29 -1.35
N ASN A 31 -25.24 11.11 -1.72
CA ASN A 31 -24.35 10.39 -0.84
C ASN A 31 -23.30 11.43 -0.43
N PHE A 32 -23.47 12.04 0.74
CA PHE A 32 -22.32 12.40 1.53
C PHE A 32 -21.53 11.11 1.55
N ALA A 33 -20.45 11.06 0.77
CA ALA A 33 -19.48 9.99 0.88
C ALA A 33 -19.28 9.87 2.37
N ILE A 34 -19.75 8.75 2.95
CA ILE A 34 -19.54 8.42 4.34
C ILE A 34 -18.08 8.78 4.55
N PRO A 35 -17.73 9.66 5.51
CA PRO A 35 -16.35 10.05 5.67
C PRO A 35 -15.61 8.75 5.97
N GLN A 36 -15.02 8.16 4.93
CA GLN A 36 -14.14 7.03 5.05
C GLN A 36 -13.11 7.58 6.00
N LYS A 37 -13.12 7.06 7.23
CA LYS A 37 -12.14 7.40 8.24
C LYS A 37 -10.83 7.32 7.50
N ARG A 38 -10.21 8.48 7.27
CA ARG A 38 -8.96 8.61 6.53
C ARG A 38 -7.99 7.70 7.26
N PHE A 39 -7.85 6.48 6.73
CA PHE A 39 -6.98 5.46 7.30
C PHE A 39 -5.58 6.03 7.21
N THR A 40 -5.16 6.63 8.33
CA THR A 40 -3.81 7.09 8.65
C THR A 40 -3.04 7.70 7.47
N LYS A 41 -3.24 9.00 7.27
CA LYS A 41 -2.51 9.91 6.35
C LYS A 41 -0.96 9.89 6.42
N LYS A 42 -0.34 9.00 7.19
CA LYS A 42 1.12 8.96 7.42
C LYS A 42 1.84 7.80 6.75
N ILE A 43 1.14 6.82 6.18
CA ILE A 43 1.80 5.64 5.58
C ILE A 43 1.80 5.71 4.04
N TRP A 44 1.11 6.70 3.44
CA TRP A 44 0.64 6.53 2.07
C TRP A 44 1.30 7.30 0.94
N ALA A 45 2.24 8.21 1.20
CA ALA A 45 2.90 8.96 0.14
C ALA A 45 3.93 8.11 -0.63
N ILE A 46 3.55 7.60 -1.82
CA ILE A 46 4.38 7.27 -3.01
C ILE A 46 5.38 6.11 -2.85
N SER A 47 5.65 5.75 -1.60
CA SER A 47 6.51 4.72 -1.05
C SER A 47 5.73 3.45 -0.72
N SER A 48 4.40 3.53 -0.64
CA SER A 48 3.53 2.57 0.04
C SER A 48 3.64 1.15 -0.49
N VAL A 49 3.79 0.93 -1.79
CA VAL A 49 3.92 -0.41 -2.37
C VAL A 49 5.26 -1.03 -2.02
N ALA A 50 6.36 -0.30 -2.24
CA ALA A 50 7.70 -0.76 -1.92
C ALA A 50 7.91 -0.88 -0.41
N ALA A 51 7.44 0.09 0.37
CA ALA A 51 7.43 0.06 1.82
C ALA A 51 6.51 -1.02 2.37
N LEU A 52 5.31 -1.27 1.82
CA LEU A 52 4.46 -2.39 2.24
C LEU A 52 5.10 -3.72 1.89
N PHE A 53 5.74 -3.86 0.74
CA PHE A 53 6.50 -5.08 0.44
C PHE A 53 7.61 -5.31 1.45
N ILE A 54 8.38 -4.28 1.75
CA ILE A 54 9.45 -4.36 2.73
C ILE A 54 8.88 -4.63 4.11
N ILE A 55 7.84 -3.93 4.53
CA ILE A 55 7.16 -4.16 5.81
C ILE A 55 6.62 -5.59 5.86
N VAL A 56 6.02 -6.16 4.81
CA VAL A 56 5.55 -7.56 4.81
C VAL A 56 6.72 -8.54 4.96
N ILE A 57 7.78 -8.36 4.16
CA ILE A 57 9.01 -9.16 4.26
C ILE A 57 9.61 -9.06 5.66
N THR A 58 9.51 -7.87 6.26
CA THR A 58 10.23 -7.52 7.49
C THR A 58 9.41 -7.71 8.76
N ILE A 59 8.09 -7.82 8.64
CA ILE A 59 7.18 -8.19 9.71
C ILE A 59 7.12 -9.70 9.87
N ALA A 60 7.22 -10.45 8.78
CA ALA A 60 7.33 -11.91 8.76
C ALA A 60 8.58 -12.49 9.49
N ILE A 61 9.30 -11.67 10.28
CA ILE A 61 10.58 -11.91 10.93
C ILE A 61 10.48 -12.23 12.43
N LYS A 62 9.66 -11.52 13.21
CA LYS A 62 9.78 -11.54 14.69
C LYS A 62 8.60 -12.16 15.43
N SER A 63 7.99 -13.18 14.84
CA SER A 63 7.17 -14.11 15.62
C SER A 63 8.06 -14.91 16.56
N VAL A 64 7.79 -14.85 17.86
CA VAL A 64 8.49 -15.67 18.86
C VAL A 64 8.17 -17.13 18.55
N THR A 65 9.16 -17.88 18.05
CA THR A 65 8.96 -19.17 17.40
C THR A 65 9.95 -20.25 17.87
N PRO A 66 9.61 -21.54 17.69
CA PRO A 66 10.52 -22.65 17.91
C PRO A 66 11.76 -22.59 17.00
N VAL A 67 12.89 -23.07 17.52
CA VAL A 67 14.26 -22.86 16.98
C VAL A 67 14.38 -23.07 15.46
N SER A 68 13.75 -24.10 14.89
CA SER A 68 13.91 -24.43 13.47
C SER A 68 13.17 -23.51 12.49
N ALA A 69 12.01 -22.98 12.85
CA ALA A 69 11.27 -22.06 11.98
C ALA A 69 11.88 -20.65 12.00
N ALA A 70 12.32 -20.22 13.18
CA ALA A 70 13.02 -18.95 13.36
C ALA A 70 14.29 -18.87 12.50
N GLU A 71 15.05 -19.96 12.41
CA GLU A 71 16.26 -20.06 11.58
C GLU A 71 15.96 -19.95 10.08
N VAL A 72 14.93 -20.66 9.59
CA VAL A 72 14.52 -20.61 8.18
C VAL A 72 14.09 -19.20 7.81
N ILE A 73 13.24 -18.59 8.65
CA ILE A 73 12.77 -17.22 8.48
C ILE A 73 13.96 -16.26 8.48
N SER A 74 14.81 -16.29 9.50
CA SER A 74 16.01 -15.44 9.65
C SER A 74 16.94 -15.53 8.44
N SER A 75 17.16 -16.75 7.93
CA SER A 75 17.98 -16.99 6.74
C SER A 75 17.35 -16.41 5.47
N ALA A 76 16.04 -16.56 5.28
CA ALA A 76 15.33 -16.00 4.14
C ALA A 76 15.42 -14.47 4.08
N ILE A 77 15.32 -13.84 5.25
CA ILE A 77 15.42 -12.40 5.40
C ILE A 77 16.83 -11.93 5.12
N THR A 78 17.83 -12.58 5.72
CA THR A 78 19.24 -12.22 5.52
C THR A 78 19.54 -12.28 4.02
N THR A 79 19.06 -13.33 3.34
CA THR A 79 19.16 -13.45 1.88
C THR A 79 18.51 -12.28 1.14
N LEU A 80 17.33 -11.80 1.56
CA LEU A 80 16.65 -10.65 0.94
C LEU A 80 17.32 -9.30 1.26
N ALA A 81 17.81 -9.14 2.49
CA ALA A 81 18.47 -7.93 2.96
C ALA A 81 19.83 -7.75 2.28
N ASP A 82 20.57 -8.84 2.13
CA ASP A 82 21.91 -8.87 1.53
C ASP A 82 21.88 -9.00 0.00
N ALA A 83 20.72 -9.31 -0.60
CA ALA A 83 20.59 -9.39 -2.05
C ALA A 83 20.96 -8.05 -2.70
N GLU A 84 21.87 -8.09 -3.68
CA GLU A 84 22.23 -6.90 -4.45
C GLU A 84 21.04 -6.44 -5.30
N SER A 85 20.19 -7.36 -5.71
CA SER A 85 19.09 -7.12 -6.63
C SER A 85 17.87 -7.96 -6.27
N ILE A 86 16.68 -7.37 -6.43
CA ILE A 86 15.40 -8.04 -6.18
C ILE A 86 14.43 -7.67 -7.29
N LYS A 87 13.67 -8.65 -7.78
CA LYS A 87 12.52 -8.45 -8.65
C LYS A 87 11.30 -9.11 -8.05
N VAL A 88 10.20 -8.35 -7.97
CA VAL A 88 8.93 -8.83 -7.42
C VAL A 88 7.82 -8.54 -8.41
N ASN A 89 7.14 -9.59 -8.88
CA ASN A 89 5.88 -9.43 -9.60
C ASN A 89 4.74 -9.44 -8.59
N PHE A 90 3.77 -8.56 -8.72
CA PHE A 90 2.69 -8.43 -7.75
C PHE A 90 1.35 -8.00 -8.34
N GLU A 91 0.30 -8.27 -7.57
CA GLU A 91 -1.02 -7.66 -7.70
C GLU A 91 -1.23 -6.67 -6.58
N TRP A 92 -1.83 -5.53 -6.92
CA TRP A 92 -2.11 -4.43 -6.02
C TRP A 92 -3.55 -3.95 -6.19
N ARG A 93 -4.24 -3.73 -5.09
CA ARG A 93 -5.58 -3.17 -5.08
C ARG A 93 -5.53 -1.69 -4.78
N GLY A 94 -5.93 -0.88 -5.75
CA GLY A 94 -5.93 0.57 -5.59
C GLY A 94 -6.83 1.28 -6.59
N ILE A 95 -7.00 2.56 -6.35
CA ILE A 95 -7.61 3.50 -7.29
C ILE A 95 -6.52 4.39 -7.86
N LYS A 96 -6.66 4.72 -9.15
CA LYS A 96 -5.77 5.66 -9.82
C LYS A 96 -5.97 7.05 -9.25
N THR A 97 -4.90 7.76 -8.95
CA THR A 97 -4.93 9.13 -8.44
C THR A 97 -4.16 10.08 -9.37
N SER A 98 -4.43 11.38 -9.24
CA SER A 98 -3.96 12.42 -10.18
C SER A 98 -2.87 13.32 -9.61
N ALA A 99 -2.07 12.84 -8.65
CA ALA A 99 -0.95 13.60 -8.08
C ALA A 99 0.01 12.64 -7.38
N GLU A 100 1.33 12.86 -7.54
CA GLU A 100 2.52 12.23 -6.93
C GLU A 100 2.52 10.69 -6.77
N GLU A 101 1.44 10.09 -6.28
CA GLU A 101 1.09 8.68 -6.33
C GLU A 101 0.31 8.35 -7.61
N ILE A 102 0.68 7.27 -8.28
CA ILE A 102 -0.09 6.76 -9.43
C ILE A 102 -1.33 5.99 -8.92
N TYR A 103 -1.16 5.25 -7.82
CA TYR A 103 -2.22 4.47 -7.19
C TYR A 103 -2.19 4.59 -5.66
N THR A 104 -3.36 4.84 -5.08
CA THR A 104 -3.64 4.92 -3.63
C THR A 104 -4.43 3.66 -3.23
N PRO A 105 -4.30 3.10 -2.00
CA PRO A 105 -4.95 1.83 -1.71
C PRO A 105 -6.44 2.09 -1.64
N ASP A 106 -7.21 1.16 -2.15
CA ASP A 106 -8.63 1.21 -1.88
C ASP A 106 -9.17 -0.20 -1.94
N PRO A 107 -9.79 -0.70 -0.87
CA PRO A 107 -10.52 -1.96 -0.92
C PRO A 107 -11.58 -2.03 -2.04
N SER A 108 -12.15 -0.90 -2.45
CA SER A 108 -13.08 -0.81 -3.58
C SER A 108 -12.38 -0.69 -4.93
N GLY A 109 -11.07 -0.52 -4.95
CA GLY A 109 -10.25 -0.38 -6.14
C GLY A 109 -10.10 -1.69 -6.93
N ASN A 110 -9.59 -1.53 -8.16
CA ASN A 110 -9.30 -2.64 -9.05
C ASN A 110 -7.95 -3.27 -8.71
N MET A 111 -7.80 -4.56 -9.05
CA MET A 111 -6.50 -5.21 -9.02
C MET A 111 -5.69 -4.81 -10.24
N ILE A 112 -4.47 -4.34 -10.00
CA ILE A 112 -3.52 -3.91 -11.02
C ILE A 112 -2.23 -4.69 -10.80
N ASN A 113 -1.68 -5.24 -11.88
CA ASN A 113 -0.41 -5.92 -11.84
C ASN A 113 0.75 -4.91 -11.88
N GLY A 114 1.85 -5.24 -11.21
CA GLY A 114 3.07 -4.47 -11.31
C GLY A 114 4.32 -5.32 -11.11
N THR A 115 5.46 -4.74 -11.45
CA THR A 115 6.78 -5.31 -11.22
C THR A 115 7.64 -4.30 -10.46
N LEU A 116 8.16 -4.69 -9.30
CA LEU A 116 9.15 -3.95 -8.54
C LEU A 116 10.55 -4.48 -8.86
N TYR A 117 11.46 -3.59 -9.19
CA TYR A 117 12.89 -3.83 -9.28
C TYR A 117 13.59 -3.04 -8.17
N LEU A 118 14.53 -3.68 -7.49
CA LEU A 118 15.38 -3.06 -6.48
C LEU A 118 16.82 -3.43 -6.81
N LEU A 119 17.71 -2.45 -6.81
CA LEU A 119 19.15 -2.63 -7.03
C LEU A 119 19.93 -1.82 -5.99
N ARG A 120 20.75 -2.51 -5.20
CA ARG A 120 21.65 -1.95 -4.19
C ARG A 120 23.07 -2.01 -4.74
N LYS A 121 23.65 -0.87 -5.09
CA LYS A 121 25.01 -0.83 -5.63
C LYS A 121 25.75 0.39 -5.14
N ASN A 122 27.01 0.20 -4.70
CA ASN A 122 27.87 1.27 -4.20
C ASN A 122 27.22 2.11 -3.07
N GLY A 123 26.43 1.46 -2.21
CA GLY A 123 25.70 2.12 -1.11
C GLY A 123 24.46 2.92 -1.54
N ILE A 124 24.15 2.96 -2.83
CA ILE A 124 22.93 3.59 -3.37
C ILE A 124 21.87 2.51 -3.57
N VAL A 125 20.63 2.83 -3.21
CA VAL A 125 19.49 1.96 -3.48
C VAL A 125 18.59 2.59 -4.52
N ASN A 126 18.52 1.90 -5.65
CA ASN A 126 17.63 2.22 -6.74
C ASN A 126 16.40 1.32 -6.67
N ALA A 127 15.24 1.90 -6.89
CA ALA A 127 13.98 1.17 -6.98
C ALA A 127 13.21 1.62 -8.22
N ARG A 128 12.51 0.69 -8.86
CA ARG A 128 11.64 0.98 -10.00
C ARG A 128 10.39 0.13 -9.89
N ILE A 129 9.24 0.75 -10.07
CA ILE A 129 7.95 0.06 -10.14
C ILE A 129 7.40 0.29 -11.53
N ASP A 130 7.21 -0.78 -12.29
CA ASP A 130 6.49 -0.76 -13.56
C ASP A 130 5.06 -1.26 -13.33
N TRP A 131 4.08 -0.41 -13.58
CA TRP A 131 2.67 -0.75 -13.54
C TRP A 131 2.24 -1.32 -14.89
N HIS A 132 1.54 -2.45 -14.87
CA HIS A 132 1.04 -3.10 -16.07
C HIS A 132 -0.35 -2.58 -16.43
N ASP A 133 -0.49 -1.26 -16.47
CA ASP A 133 -1.71 -0.56 -16.83
C ASP A 133 -1.69 -0.09 -18.29
N ALA A 134 -2.80 0.50 -18.74
CA ALA A 134 -2.94 0.93 -20.14
C ALA A 134 -1.93 2.03 -20.53
N GLU A 135 -1.54 2.86 -19.56
CA GLU A 135 -0.62 3.99 -19.76
C GLU A 135 0.86 3.60 -19.66
N LYS A 136 1.15 2.38 -19.18
CA LYS A 136 2.50 1.89 -18.90
C LYS A 136 3.22 2.83 -17.95
N ASN A 137 2.56 3.09 -16.83
CA ASN A 137 3.06 3.93 -15.76
C ASN A 137 4.29 3.30 -15.10
N SER A 138 5.36 4.07 -14.91
CA SER A 138 6.55 3.64 -14.17
C SER A 138 6.98 4.69 -13.17
N ILE A 139 7.45 4.23 -12.01
CA ILE A 139 8.05 5.06 -10.98
C ILE A 139 9.50 4.62 -10.81
N ILE A 140 10.43 5.57 -10.77
CA ILE A 140 11.84 5.32 -10.52
C ILE A 140 12.29 6.16 -9.33
N PHE A 141 13.04 5.53 -8.44
CA PHE A 141 13.82 6.15 -7.38
C PHE A 141 15.28 5.81 -7.63
N ASN A 142 16.09 6.80 -8.01
CA ASN A 142 17.49 6.58 -8.40
C ASN A 142 18.50 7.01 -7.31
N GLY A 143 18.07 6.93 -6.04
CA GLY A 143 18.84 7.38 -4.88
C GLY A 143 18.80 8.88 -4.60
N LYS A 144 18.39 9.72 -5.57
CA LYS A 144 18.30 11.18 -5.40
C LYS A 144 16.95 11.74 -5.79
N ASP A 145 16.38 11.25 -6.89
CA ASP A 145 15.17 11.78 -7.48
C ASP A 145 14.09 10.71 -7.53
N TYR A 146 12.85 11.18 -7.43
CA TYR A 146 11.66 10.50 -7.90
C TYR A 146 11.43 10.89 -9.36
N ILE A 147 11.17 9.91 -10.21
CA ILE A 147 10.87 10.09 -11.62
C ILE A 147 9.63 9.27 -11.96
N HIS A 148 8.63 9.92 -12.55
CA HIS A 148 7.43 9.27 -13.07
C HIS A 148 7.48 9.28 -14.60
N LEU A 149 7.38 8.09 -15.19
CA LEU A 149 7.27 7.88 -16.62
C LEU A 149 5.87 7.40 -17.00
N VAL A 150 5.35 7.88 -18.12
CA VAL A 150 4.16 7.37 -18.80
C VAL A 150 4.58 6.93 -20.19
N SER A 151 4.45 5.64 -20.50
CA SER A 151 4.90 5.09 -21.79
C SER A 151 6.35 5.51 -22.12
N ASN A 152 7.24 5.40 -21.12
CA ASN A 152 8.65 5.80 -21.15
C ASN A 152 8.94 7.31 -21.30
N HIS A 153 7.93 8.18 -21.29
CA HIS A 153 8.13 9.63 -21.29
C HIS A 153 8.04 10.18 -19.88
N MET A 154 9.01 10.99 -19.48
CA MET A 154 9.01 11.63 -18.16
C MET A 154 7.89 12.66 -18.08
N VAL A 155 6.97 12.47 -17.13
CA VAL A 155 5.84 13.38 -16.88
C VAL A 155 5.98 14.14 -15.57
N ASN A 156 6.77 13.63 -14.63
CA ASN A 156 7.06 14.31 -13.37
C ASN A 156 8.45 13.89 -12.85
N LYS A 157 9.15 14.83 -12.23
CA LYS A 157 10.43 14.60 -11.56
C LYS A 157 10.59 15.58 -10.40
N HIS A 158 10.99 15.07 -9.25
CA HIS A 158 11.38 15.90 -8.11
C HIS A 158 12.40 15.16 -7.24
N SER A 159 13.16 15.90 -6.44
CA SER A 159 14.10 15.26 -5.50
C SER A 159 13.34 14.46 -4.43
N SER A 160 13.93 13.33 -4.04
CA SER A 160 13.35 12.39 -3.08
C SER A 160 14.45 11.71 -2.27
N SER A 161 14.29 11.73 -0.94
CA SER A 161 15.12 10.98 0.00
C SER A 161 14.73 9.51 0.12
N PHE A 162 13.76 9.04 -0.67
CA PHE A 162 13.12 7.75 -0.48
C PHE A 162 14.10 6.57 -0.46
N GLY A 163 15.17 6.59 -1.27
CA GLY A 163 16.17 5.51 -1.24
C GLY A 163 16.78 5.29 0.16
N ASN A 164 17.03 6.37 0.91
CA ASN A 164 17.54 6.30 2.28
C ASN A 164 16.45 5.84 3.27
N GLU A 165 15.22 6.33 3.09
CA GLU A 165 14.07 5.92 3.91
C GLU A 165 13.75 4.43 3.71
N LEU A 166 13.81 3.93 2.48
CA LEU A 166 13.66 2.52 2.13
C LEU A 166 14.70 1.67 2.86
N MET A 167 15.96 2.10 2.90
CA MET A 167 17.01 1.40 3.67
C MET A 167 16.77 1.45 5.18
N SER A 168 16.19 2.53 5.69
CA SER A 168 15.79 2.60 7.11
C SER A 168 14.68 1.61 7.46
N LEU A 169 13.82 1.23 6.50
CA LEU A 169 12.81 0.17 6.69
C LEU A 169 13.43 -1.23 6.77
N PHE A 170 14.57 -1.46 6.11
CA PHE A 170 15.36 -2.68 6.29
C PHE A 170 16.21 -2.68 7.56
N SER A 171 16.39 -1.53 8.21
CA SER A 171 17.25 -1.42 9.38
C SER A 171 16.65 -2.12 10.60
N HIS A 172 17.50 -2.84 11.34
CA HIS A 172 17.08 -3.71 12.46
C HIS A 172 16.29 -2.98 13.58
N ASN A 173 16.44 -1.66 13.70
CA ASN A 173 15.90 -0.86 14.81
C ASN A 173 14.44 -0.45 14.60
N THR A 174 14.04 -0.04 13.40
CA THR A 174 12.63 0.30 13.07
C THR A 174 11.70 -0.90 13.28
N LEU A 175 12.27 -2.10 13.13
CA LEU A 175 11.59 -3.38 13.16
C LEU A 175 11.30 -3.91 14.56
N GLN A 176 12.10 -3.53 15.56
CA GLN A 176 11.89 -4.01 16.94
C GLN A 176 10.70 -3.35 17.64
N ASN A 177 10.37 -2.10 17.27
CA ASN A 177 9.35 -1.32 17.97
C ASN A 177 7.93 -1.58 17.44
N GLU A 178 7.77 -1.94 16.16
CA GLU A 178 6.45 -2.16 15.55
C GLU A 178 5.90 -3.59 15.73
N LEU A 179 6.70 -4.52 16.28
CA LEU A 179 6.48 -5.97 16.23
C LEU A 179 6.18 -6.64 17.58
N LYS A 180 5.81 -5.88 18.62
CA LYS A 180 5.40 -6.48 19.92
C LYS A 180 4.05 -7.21 19.88
N GLU A 181 3.40 -7.30 18.73
CA GLU A 181 2.06 -7.87 18.58
C GLU A 181 2.07 -9.36 18.20
N LYS A 182 0.96 -10.05 18.48
CA LYS A 182 0.81 -11.50 18.33
C LYS A 182 0.89 -11.91 16.86
N SER A 183 1.91 -12.70 16.55
CA SER A 183 2.03 -13.44 15.30
C SER A 183 1.40 -14.82 15.39
N ILE A 184 0.72 -15.25 14.34
CA ILE A 184 0.24 -16.63 14.18
C ILE A 184 1.14 -17.33 13.19
N GLN A 185 1.70 -18.46 13.59
CA GLN A 185 2.49 -19.31 12.70
C GLN A 185 1.74 -20.62 12.47
N SER A 186 1.72 -21.09 11.23
CA SER A 186 1.40 -22.47 10.92
C SER A 186 2.50 -23.07 10.05
N THR A 187 2.72 -24.36 10.22
CA THR A 187 3.69 -25.11 9.44
C THR A 187 2.95 -26.22 8.73
N ASP A 188 3.05 -26.26 7.41
CA ASP A 188 2.44 -27.27 6.56
C ASP A 188 3.52 -27.89 5.66
N GLY A 189 4.00 -29.08 6.04
CA GLY A 189 5.11 -29.75 5.37
C GLY A 189 6.36 -28.87 5.27
N ASN A 190 6.71 -28.49 4.03
CA ASN A 190 7.86 -27.66 3.67
C ASN A 190 7.58 -26.14 3.75
N ILE A 191 6.34 -25.74 4.04
CA ILE A 191 5.94 -24.34 4.05
C ILE A 191 5.75 -23.87 5.51
N ILE A 192 6.32 -22.72 5.83
CA ILE A 192 6.05 -21.97 7.06
C ILE A 192 5.22 -20.76 6.67
N ASN A 193 4.00 -20.70 7.19
CA ASN A 193 3.14 -19.54 7.06
C ASN A 193 3.25 -18.68 8.31
N MET A 194 3.46 -17.39 8.11
CA MET A 194 3.46 -16.40 9.17
C MET A 194 2.40 -15.35 8.88
N LYS A 195 1.57 -15.07 9.88
CA LYS A 195 0.57 -14.01 9.84
C LYS A 195 0.79 -13.06 11.00
N ILE A 196 0.82 -11.77 10.72
CA ILE A 196 0.81 -10.73 11.74
C ILE A 196 -0.40 -9.85 11.53
N HIS A 197 -1.16 -9.69 12.60
CA HIS A 197 -2.33 -8.84 12.63
C HIS A 197 -1.98 -7.54 13.32
N LYS A 198 -2.16 -6.42 12.62
CA LYS A 198 -1.97 -5.06 13.15
C LYS A 198 -3.18 -4.22 12.75
N ASN A 199 -3.98 -3.84 13.74
CA ASN A 199 -5.27 -3.15 13.55
C ASN A 199 -6.18 -3.90 12.55
N GLU A 200 -6.57 -3.25 11.47
CA GLU A 200 -7.43 -3.83 10.41
C GLU A 200 -6.61 -4.50 9.30
N ILE A 201 -5.29 -4.64 9.45
CA ILE A 201 -4.41 -5.19 8.42
C ILE A 201 -3.82 -6.52 8.91
N THR A 202 -3.76 -7.50 8.02
CA THR A 202 -3.05 -8.76 8.25
C THR A 202 -1.97 -8.92 7.19
N LEU A 203 -0.75 -9.08 7.65
CA LEU A 203 0.44 -9.29 6.83
C LEU A 203 0.74 -10.78 6.84
N CYS A 204 0.84 -11.38 5.66
CA CYS A 204 1.12 -12.81 5.50
C CYS A 204 2.43 -13.00 4.75
N GLY A 205 3.27 -13.90 5.24
CA GLY A 205 4.48 -14.37 4.56
C GLY A 205 4.49 -15.89 4.51
N GLU A 206 4.81 -16.46 3.36
CA GLU A 206 5.02 -17.89 3.17
C GLU A 206 6.50 -18.15 2.87
N PHE A 207 7.11 -19.01 3.68
CA PHE A 207 8.52 -19.36 3.58
C PHE A 207 8.67 -20.83 3.27
N GLN A 208 9.59 -21.16 2.38
CA GLN A 208 9.95 -22.53 2.07
C GLN A 208 11.17 -22.95 2.90
N LYS A 209 11.07 -24.09 3.60
CA LYS A 209 12.13 -24.56 4.52
C LYS A 209 13.37 -25.02 3.79
N ASP A 210 13.21 -25.82 2.73
CA ASP A 210 14.33 -26.46 2.04
C ASP A 210 15.36 -25.46 1.50
N ASN A 211 14.86 -24.38 0.88
CA ASN A 211 15.71 -23.35 0.28
C ASN A 211 15.86 -22.11 1.17
N LYS A 212 15.13 -22.06 2.30
CA LYS A 212 15.08 -20.91 3.21
C LYS A 212 14.77 -19.61 2.47
N ARG A 213 13.73 -19.60 1.64
CA ARG A 213 13.31 -18.41 0.87
C ARG A 213 11.88 -18.01 1.21
N LEU A 214 11.62 -16.70 1.15
CA LEU A 214 10.26 -16.17 1.09
C LEU A 214 9.72 -16.42 -0.32
N THR A 215 8.63 -17.17 -0.42
CA THR A 215 8.00 -17.52 -1.71
C THR A 215 6.79 -16.65 -2.00
N LYS A 216 6.09 -16.21 -0.95
CA LYS A 216 4.90 -15.39 -1.08
C LYS A 216 4.78 -14.39 0.06
N ALA A 217 4.30 -13.19 -0.26
CA ALA A 217 3.98 -12.14 0.68
C ALA A 217 2.65 -11.50 0.27
N SER A 218 1.78 -11.24 1.23
CA SER A 218 0.50 -10.57 0.98
C SER A 218 0.05 -9.71 2.16
N VAL A 219 -0.83 -8.77 1.84
CA VAL A 219 -1.50 -7.90 2.82
C VAL A 219 -2.98 -8.02 2.59
N THR A 220 -3.72 -8.36 3.64
CA THR A 220 -5.17 -8.29 3.65
C THR A 220 -5.63 -7.18 4.58
N ALA A 221 -6.68 -6.47 4.20
CA ALA A 221 -7.37 -5.52 5.05
C ALA A 221 -8.73 -6.09 5.46
N LYS A 222 -9.18 -5.79 6.67
CA LYS A 222 -10.53 -6.10 7.15
C LYS A 222 -11.46 -4.98 6.77
N LEU A 223 -12.50 -5.30 6.01
CA LEU A 223 -13.60 -4.37 5.76
C LEU A 223 -14.50 -4.26 7.00
N PRO A 224 -15.27 -3.17 7.16
CA PRO A 224 -16.24 -3.01 8.25
C PRO A 224 -17.29 -4.13 8.35
N VAL A 225 -17.52 -4.85 7.25
CA VAL A 225 -18.46 -5.98 7.13
C VAL A 225 -17.81 -7.32 7.57
N GLY A 226 -16.55 -7.30 8.03
CA GLY A 226 -15.81 -8.48 8.49
C GLY A 226 -15.21 -9.34 7.38
N GLN A 227 -15.31 -8.92 6.12
CA GLN A 227 -14.66 -9.58 4.99
C GLN A 227 -13.19 -9.15 4.88
N ASP A 228 -12.30 -10.12 4.79
CA ASP A 228 -10.88 -9.88 4.46
C ASP A 228 -10.74 -9.65 2.95
N ILE A 229 -10.03 -8.58 2.58
CA ILE A 229 -9.73 -8.27 1.18
C ILE A 229 -8.23 -8.16 0.97
N THR A 230 -7.71 -8.85 -0.05
CA THR A 230 -6.31 -8.73 -0.43
C THR A 230 -6.05 -7.38 -1.07
N MET A 231 -5.16 -6.62 -0.44
CA MET A 231 -4.67 -5.32 -0.90
C MET A 231 -3.41 -5.46 -1.74
N ILE A 232 -2.55 -6.42 -1.40
CA ILE A 232 -1.36 -6.74 -2.18
C ILE A 232 -1.03 -8.22 -2.07
N GLU A 233 -0.51 -8.80 -3.15
CA GLU A 233 -0.02 -10.17 -3.18
C GLU A 233 1.13 -10.30 -4.16
N THR A 234 2.26 -10.89 -3.73
CA THR A 234 3.35 -11.26 -4.64
C THR A 234 2.96 -12.48 -5.47
N LYS A 235 3.27 -12.44 -6.76
CA LYS A 235 3.21 -13.60 -7.66
C LYS A 235 4.57 -14.29 -7.79
N SER A 236 5.66 -13.54 -7.71
CA SER A 236 7.01 -14.10 -7.67
C SER A 236 7.99 -13.16 -6.97
N ILE A 237 9.02 -13.73 -6.34
CA ILE A 237 10.11 -13.01 -5.70
C ILE A 237 11.42 -13.63 -6.20
N GLU A 238 12.23 -12.83 -6.88
CA GLU A 238 13.52 -13.22 -7.43
C GLU A 238 14.61 -12.34 -6.81
N THR A 239 15.76 -12.94 -6.49
CA THR A 239 16.88 -12.28 -5.79
C THR A 239 18.17 -12.56 -6.54
N ASN A 240 19.12 -11.62 -6.52
CA ASN A 240 20.44 -11.75 -7.17
C ASN A 240 20.33 -12.03 -8.68
N ILE A 241 19.42 -11.32 -9.34
CA ILE A 241 19.24 -11.37 -10.79
C ILE A 241 20.00 -10.23 -11.47
N SER A 242 20.34 -10.38 -12.74
CA SER A 242 20.97 -9.29 -13.51
C SER A 242 19.94 -8.20 -13.84
N ILE A 243 20.00 -7.07 -13.14
CA ILE A 243 19.20 -5.88 -13.42
C ILE A 243 20.12 -4.80 -14.00
N PRO A 244 19.91 -4.34 -15.25
CA PRO A 244 20.74 -3.30 -15.83
C PRO A 244 20.46 -1.95 -15.14
N GLU A 245 21.52 -1.24 -14.75
CA GLU A 245 21.42 0.08 -14.08
C GLU A 245 20.67 1.12 -14.93
N SER A 246 20.70 0.98 -16.25
CA SER A 246 20.03 1.88 -17.18
C SER A 246 18.51 1.96 -16.96
N ILE A 247 17.87 0.93 -16.38
CA ILE A 247 16.42 1.00 -16.11
C ILE A 247 16.07 2.00 -15.00
N PHE A 248 17.04 2.39 -14.18
CA PHE A 248 16.88 3.38 -13.10
C PHE A 248 17.32 4.79 -13.52
N SER A 249 17.68 4.96 -14.79
CA SER A 249 18.10 6.24 -15.36
C SER A 249 17.00 6.83 -16.22
N GLU A 250 17.10 8.12 -16.50
CA GLU A 250 16.31 8.75 -17.57
C GLU A 250 16.75 8.14 -18.90
N TYR A 251 15.79 7.79 -19.76
CA TYR A 251 16.10 7.50 -21.16
C TYR A 251 16.41 8.84 -21.83
N GLU A 252 17.66 9.04 -22.25
CA GLU A 252 18.05 10.09 -23.22
C GLU A 252 17.50 9.78 -24.62
#